data_AF-A0A7V2SAE2-F1
#
_entry.id   AF-A0A7V2SAE2-F1
#
_cell.length_a   1.000
_cell.length_b   1.000
_cell.length_c   1.000
_cell.angle_alpha   90.00
_cell.angle_beta   90.00
_cell.angle_gamma   90.00
#
_symmetry.space_group_name_H-M   'P 1'
#
loop_
_entity.id
_entity.type
_entity.pdbx_description
1 polymer ?
#
loop_
_entity_poly.entity_id
_entity_poly.type
_entity_poly.pdbx_seq_one_letter_code
_entity_poly.pdbx_strand_id
1 'polypeptide(L)'
;MLRSKKMKPVVKLAGHREKNAARELNQSRESHALQQKRLFDLQQHRQNYAKQIETKARKGMNAMEFARAQAFLAQIDTAIEQQRQHLVSSQEVVNVKTAGWKTDKMKQRVMQNVTTRIEKEESSLREKKDQREVDDIIGLRFFKQQKPLDP
;
A
#
# COMPACT_ATOMS: atom_id res chain seq x y z
N MET A 1 28.81 11.19 16.55
CA MET A 1 27.55 10.42 16.34
C MET A 1 27.57 9.83 14.94
N LEU A 2 27.36 8.52 14.78
CA LEU A 2 27.38 7.81 13.49
C LEU A 2 26.30 8.33 12.53
N ARG A 3 26.62 8.39 11.23
CA ARG A 3 25.73 8.85 10.15
C ARG A 3 24.54 7.90 10.01
N SER A 4 24.75 6.59 10.17
CA SER A 4 23.67 5.58 10.19
C SER A 4 22.60 5.89 11.25
N LYS A 5 23.03 6.26 12.47
CA LYS A 5 22.12 6.58 13.59
C LYS A 5 21.22 7.79 13.27
N LYS A 6 21.70 8.76 12.48
CA LYS A 6 20.91 9.91 12.02
C LYS A 6 19.88 9.55 10.95
N MET A 7 20.11 8.48 10.19
CA MET A 7 19.19 8.00 9.14
C MET A 7 18.04 7.14 9.68
N LYS A 8 18.20 6.50 10.85
CA LYS A 8 17.17 5.64 11.45
C LYS A 8 15.79 6.31 11.61
N PRO A 9 15.67 7.56 12.09
CA PRO A 9 14.38 8.25 12.17
C PRO A 9 13.75 8.49 10.79
N VAL A 10 14.55 8.79 9.77
CA VAL A 10 14.08 9.04 8.40
C VAL A 10 13.51 7.76 7.78
N VAL A 11 14.20 6.63 7.95
CA VAL A 11 13.74 5.31 7.51
C VAL A 11 12.45 4.92 8.22
N LYS A 12 12.37 5.12 9.55
CA LYS A 12 11.15 4.87 10.33
C LYS A 12 9.97 5.69 9.81
N LEU A 13 10.18 7.00 9.58
CA LEU A 13 9.14 7.87 9.05
C LEU A 13 8.67 7.43 7.66
N ALA A 14 9.59 7.07 6.77
CA ALA A 14 9.25 6.54 5.45
C ALA A 14 8.45 5.22 5.56
N GLY A 15 8.81 4.34 6.50
CA GLY A 15 8.05 3.12 6.80
C GLY A 15 6.65 3.39 7.36
N HIS A 16 6.48 4.41 8.21
CA HIS A 16 5.15 4.80 8.69
C HIS A 16 4.27 5.35 7.56
N ARG A 17 4.84 6.16 6.65
CA ARG A 17 4.12 6.67 5.47
C ARG A 17 3.67 5.54 4.55
N GLU A 18 4.56 4.62 4.22
CA GLU A 18 4.24 3.45 3.40
C GLU A 18 3.11 2.61 4.01
N LYS A 19 3.17 2.33 5.32
CA LYS A 19 2.13 1.59 6.03
C LYS A 19 0.78 2.32 6.03
N ASN A 20 0.78 3.64 6.20
CA ASN A 20 -0.44 4.43 6.15
C ASN A 20 -1.04 4.42 4.73
N ALA A 21 -0.20 4.62 3.70
CA ALA A 21 -0.63 4.53 2.30
C ALA A 21 -1.19 3.14 1.95
N ALA A 22 -0.60 2.06 2.49
CA ALA A 22 -1.10 0.70 2.32
C ALA A 22 -2.47 0.50 2.97
N ARG A 23 -2.71 1.06 4.16
CA ARG A 23 -4.02 1.02 4.83
C ARG A 23 -5.08 1.76 4.03
N GLU A 24 -4.77 2.97 3.57
CA GLU A 24 -5.69 3.76 2.73
C GLU A 24 -6.00 3.06 1.40
N LEU A 25 -5.00 2.43 0.78
CA LEU A 25 -5.20 1.63 -0.42
C LEU A 25 -6.16 0.46 -0.16
N ASN A 26 -5.98 -0.28 0.95
CA ASN A 26 -6.89 -1.38 1.29
C ASN A 26 -8.32 -0.89 1.50
N GLN A 27 -8.52 0.20 2.25
CA GLN A 27 -9.83 0.81 2.44
C GLN A 27 -10.48 1.22 1.10
N SER A 28 -9.70 1.81 0.19
CA SER A 28 -10.22 2.18 -1.14
C SER A 28 -10.64 0.95 -1.97
N ARG A 29 -9.91 -0.15 -1.87
CA ARG A 29 -10.23 -1.41 -2.56
C ARG A 29 -11.49 -2.06 -1.99
N GLU A 30 -11.64 -2.07 -0.67
CA GLU A 30 -12.84 -2.55 0.01
C GLU A 30 -14.07 -1.73 -0.40
N SER A 31 -13.94 -0.40 -0.42
CA SER A 31 -14.99 0.50 -0.88
C SER A 31 -15.37 0.22 -2.35
N HIS A 32 -14.38 0.06 -3.23
CA HIS A 32 -14.61 -0.27 -4.64
C HIS A 32 -15.31 -1.63 -4.80
N ALA A 33 -14.89 -2.66 -4.06
CA ALA A 33 -15.54 -3.97 -4.06
C ALA A 33 -17.01 -3.90 -3.60
N LEU A 34 -17.31 -3.06 -2.60
CA LEU A 34 -18.69 -2.80 -2.19
C LEU A 34 -19.52 -2.15 -3.31
N GLN A 35 -18.94 -1.23 -4.08
CA GLN A 35 -19.63 -0.64 -5.24
C GLN A 35 -19.88 -1.66 -6.35
N GLN A 36 -18.95 -2.58 -6.60
CA GLN A 36 -19.15 -3.68 -7.54
C GLN A 36 -20.30 -4.59 -7.09
N LYS A 37 -20.33 -4.96 -5.80
CA LYS A 37 -21.41 -5.78 -5.24
C LYS A 37 -22.77 -5.11 -5.39
N ARG A 38 -22.87 -3.82 -5.07
CA ARG A 38 -24.12 -3.04 -5.25
C ARG A 38 -24.59 -3.03 -6.70
N LEU A 39 -23.69 -2.86 -7.66
CA LEU A 39 -24.04 -2.93 -9.08
C LEU A 39 -24.58 -4.30 -9.47
N PHE A 40 -23.92 -5.37 -9.01
CA PHE A 40 -24.38 -6.74 -9.23
C PHE A 40 -25.79 -6.97 -8.65
N ASP A 41 -26.01 -6.55 -7.40
CA ASP A 41 -27.30 -6.70 -6.71
C ASP A 41 -28.42 -5.95 -7.47
N LEU A 42 -28.15 -4.72 -7.94
CA LEU A 42 -29.10 -3.96 -8.77
C LEU A 42 -29.44 -4.67 -10.08
N GLN A 43 -28.44 -5.21 -10.77
CA GLN A 43 -28.63 -5.95 -12.03
C GLN A 43 -29.43 -7.23 -11.82
N GLN A 44 -29.14 -7.98 -10.75
CA GLN A 44 -29.91 -9.17 -10.36
C GLN A 44 -31.35 -8.80 -10.03
N HIS A 45 -31.55 -7.77 -9.22
CA HIS A 45 -32.88 -7.29 -8.85
C HIS A 45 -33.70 -6.89 -10.09
N ARG A 46 -33.09 -6.13 -11.01
CA ARG A 46 -33.71 -5.77 -12.28
C ARG A 46 -34.15 -6.99 -13.09
N GLN A 47 -33.26 -7.96 -13.25
CA GLN A 47 -33.55 -9.17 -14.03
C GLN A 47 -34.69 -9.98 -13.41
N ASN A 48 -34.66 -10.15 -12.08
CA ASN A 48 -35.70 -10.88 -11.35
C ASN A 48 -37.05 -10.17 -11.44
N TYR A 49 -37.06 -8.84 -11.29
CA TYR A 49 -38.28 -8.05 -11.43
C TYR A 49 -38.86 -8.13 -12.85
N ALA A 50 -38.02 -8.01 -13.88
CA ALA A 50 -38.47 -8.15 -15.27
C ALA A 50 -39.14 -9.51 -15.55
N LYS A 51 -38.55 -10.61 -15.06
CA LYS A 51 -39.11 -11.97 -15.17
C LYS A 51 -40.47 -12.10 -14.46
N GLN A 52 -40.61 -11.50 -13.28
CA GLN A 52 -41.88 -11.49 -12.54
C GLN A 52 -42.97 -10.74 -13.31
N ILE A 53 -42.64 -9.58 -13.87
CA ILE A 53 -43.57 -8.79 -14.68
C ILE A 53 -43.97 -9.52 -15.95
N GLU A 54 -43.02 -10.15 -16.65
CA GLU A 54 -43.33 -10.97 -17.83
C GLU A 54 -44.29 -12.12 -17.50
N THR A 55 -44.05 -12.82 -16.39
CA THR A 55 -44.91 -13.91 -15.92
C THR A 55 -46.30 -13.41 -15.56
N LYS A 56 -46.41 -12.24 -14.90
CA LYS A 56 -47.69 -11.62 -14.56
C LYS A 56 -48.42 -11.12 -15.80
N ALA A 57 -47.71 -10.53 -16.76
CA ALA A 57 -48.28 -10.07 -18.03
C ALA A 57 -48.92 -11.21 -18.82
N ARG A 58 -48.28 -12.38 -18.88
CA ARG A 58 -48.84 -13.61 -19.50
C ARG A 58 -50.14 -14.10 -18.84
N LYS A 59 -50.37 -13.77 -17.56
CA LYS A 59 -51.58 -14.13 -16.81
C LYS A 59 -52.70 -13.09 -16.89
N GLY A 60 -52.50 -12.01 -17.66
CA GLY A 60 -53.40 -10.88 -17.75
C GLY A 60 -52.96 -9.77 -16.79
N MET A 61 -52.38 -8.72 -17.35
CA MET A 61 -52.01 -7.48 -16.65
C MET A 61 -52.73 -6.32 -17.32
N ASN A 62 -53.30 -5.39 -16.53
CA ASN A 62 -53.93 -4.21 -17.12
C ASN A 62 -52.88 -3.14 -17.51
N ALA A 63 -53.27 -2.20 -18.37
CA ALA A 63 -52.37 -1.17 -18.90
C ALA A 63 -51.74 -0.30 -17.80
N MET A 64 -52.48 -0.01 -16.73
CA MET A 64 -52.00 0.80 -15.62
C MET A 64 -50.91 0.07 -14.79
N GLU A 65 -51.10 -1.23 -14.53
CA GLU A 65 -50.09 -2.06 -13.87
C GLU A 65 -48.82 -2.19 -14.72
N PHE A 66 -48.96 -2.35 -16.04
CA PHE A 66 -47.84 -2.41 -16.96
C PHE A 66 -47.05 -1.10 -16.97
N ALA A 67 -47.74 0.04 -17.05
CA ALA A 67 -47.11 1.36 -17.01
C ALA A 67 -46.31 1.58 -15.71
N ARG A 68 -46.86 1.19 -14.56
CA ARG A 68 -46.13 1.27 -13.28
C ARG A 68 -44.88 0.38 -13.25
N ALA A 69 -44.98 -0.83 -13.77
CA ALA A 69 -43.85 -1.76 -13.85
C ALA A 69 -42.72 -1.20 -14.74
N GLN A 70 -43.06 -0.61 -15.88
CA GLN A 70 -42.10 0.06 -16.77
C GLN A 70 -41.43 1.25 -16.09
N ALA A 71 -42.20 2.10 -15.40
CA ALA A 71 -41.64 3.23 -14.66
C ALA A 71 -40.64 2.78 -13.58
N PHE A 72 -40.95 1.70 -12.85
CA PHE A 72 -40.05 1.16 -11.84
C PHE A 72 -38.78 0.54 -12.46
N LEU A 73 -38.89 -0.18 -13.58
CA LEU A 73 -37.73 -0.66 -14.32
C LEU A 73 -36.82 0.49 -14.76
N ALA A 74 -37.39 1.58 -15.26
CA ALA A 74 -36.63 2.77 -15.64
C ALA A 74 -35.91 3.43 -14.46
N GLN A 75 -36.51 3.40 -13.26
CA GLN A 75 -35.85 3.86 -12.03
C GLN A 75 -34.66 2.98 -11.66
N ILE A 76 -34.79 1.65 -11.76
CA ILE A 76 -33.67 0.73 -11.52
C ILE A 76 -32.57 0.95 -12.54
N ASP A 77 -32.92 1.14 -13.83
CA ASP A 77 -31.95 1.43 -14.88
C ASP A 77 -31.17 2.71 -14.62
N THR A 78 -31.87 3.76 -14.18
CA THR A 78 -31.22 5.01 -13.76
C THR A 78 -30.26 4.79 -12.57
N ALA A 79 -30.67 4.01 -11.57
CA ALA A 79 -29.82 3.67 -10.42
C ALA A 79 -28.59 2.84 -10.83
N ILE A 80 -28.74 1.93 -11.79
CA ILE A 80 -27.62 1.16 -12.37
C ILE A 80 -26.61 2.08 -13.04
N GLU A 81 -27.06 3.05 -13.84
CA GLU A 81 -26.16 4.01 -14.48
C GLU A 81 -25.43 4.89 -13.47
N GLN A 82 -26.12 5.39 -12.44
CA GLN A 82 -25.48 6.11 -11.33
C GLN A 82 -24.45 5.24 -10.60
N GLN A 83 -24.79 3.97 -10.33
CA GLN A 83 -23.88 3.03 -9.67
C GLN A 83 -22.64 2.73 -10.53
N ARG A 84 -22.77 2.67 -11.86
CA ARG A 84 -21.65 2.55 -12.79
C ARG A 84 -20.71 3.76 -12.70
N GLN A 85 -21.24 4.98 -12.60
CA GLN A 85 -20.44 6.19 -12.41
C GLN A 85 -19.68 6.17 -11.07
N HIS A 86 -20.31 5.70 -10.00
CA HIS A 86 -19.64 5.49 -8.71
C HIS A 86 -18.53 4.43 -8.78
N LEU A 87 -18.72 3.38 -9.58
CA LEU A 87 -17.73 2.33 -9.79
C LEU A 87 -16.50 2.87 -10.52
N VAL A 88 -16.68 3.68 -11.57
CA VAL A 88 -15.58 4.37 -12.27
C VAL A 88 -14.84 5.30 -11.31
N SER A 89 -15.57 6.11 -10.56
CA SER A 89 -14.97 7.06 -9.61
C SER A 89 -14.17 6.35 -8.51
N SER A 90 -14.71 5.28 -7.94
CA SER A 90 -14.01 4.49 -6.91
C SER A 90 -12.80 3.74 -7.46
N GLN A 91 -12.85 3.26 -8.71
CA GLN A 91 -11.69 2.67 -9.38
C GLN A 91 -10.56 3.69 -9.53
N GLU A 92 -10.89 4.95 -9.89
CA GLU A 92 -9.88 5.99 -10.01
C GLU A 92 -9.23 6.32 -8.66
N VAL A 93 -10.01 6.34 -7.57
CA VAL A 93 -9.46 6.48 -6.21
C VAL A 93 -8.48 5.33 -5.91
N VAL A 94 -8.83 4.09 -6.23
CA VAL A 94 -7.92 2.94 -6.06
C VAL A 94 -6.63 3.12 -6.87
N ASN A 95 -6.73 3.63 -8.10
CA ASN A 95 -5.57 3.87 -8.96
C ASN A 95 -4.62 4.90 -8.34
N VAL A 96 -5.16 6.04 -7.91
CA VAL A 96 -4.40 7.13 -7.25
C VAL A 96 -3.73 6.62 -5.98
N LYS A 97 -4.47 5.92 -5.11
CA LYS A 97 -3.92 5.35 -3.86
C LYS A 97 -2.85 4.29 -4.15
N THR A 98 -3.02 3.50 -5.21
CA THR A 98 -2.03 2.51 -5.64
C THR A 98 -0.73 3.19 -6.07
N ALA A 99 -0.81 4.27 -6.86
CA ALA A 99 0.36 5.04 -7.29
C ALA A 99 1.08 5.70 -6.11
N GLY A 100 0.33 6.28 -5.16
CA GLY A 100 0.86 6.85 -3.92
C GLY A 100 1.61 5.81 -3.09
N TRP A 101 0.98 4.66 -2.82
CA TRP A 101 1.62 3.57 -2.09
C TRP A 101 2.89 3.05 -2.77
N LYS A 102 2.89 2.86 -4.10
CA LYS A 102 4.09 2.45 -4.85
C LYS A 102 5.23 3.45 -4.67
N THR A 103 4.92 4.74 -4.70
CA THR A 103 5.90 5.81 -4.52
C THR A 103 6.51 5.78 -3.11
N ASP A 104 5.68 5.67 -2.08
CA ASP A 104 6.15 5.65 -0.69
C ASP A 104 6.92 4.36 -0.37
N LYS A 105 6.50 3.22 -0.93
CA LYS A 105 7.23 1.96 -0.86
C LYS A 105 8.60 2.05 -1.51
N MET A 106 8.70 2.71 -2.68
CA MET A 106 10.00 2.94 -3.33
C MET A 106 10.89 3.81 -2.45
N LYS A 107 10.38 4.93 -1.92
CA LYS A 107 11.14 5.83 -1.02
C LYS A 107 11.65 5.10 0.22
N GLN A 108 10.79 4.30 0.86
CA GLN A 108 11.17 3.50 2.02
C GLN A 108 12.31 2.53 1.68
N ARG A 109 12.21 1.83 0.54
CA ARG A 109 13.25 0.89 0.08
C ARG A 109 14.58 1.60 -0.21
N VAL A 110 14.54 2.74 -0.89
CA VAL A 110 15.75 3.54 -1.20
C VAL A 110 16.43 3.98 0.10
N MET A 111 15.67 4.54 1.06
CA MET A 111 16.22 5.00 2.34
C MET A 111 16.80 3.84 3.17
N GLN A 112 16.16 2.67 3.14
CA GLN A 112 16.67 1.47 3.78
C GLN A 112 18.01 1.05 3.16
N ASN A 113 18.10 0.98 1.84
CA ASN A 113 19.32 0.59 1.12
C ASN A 113 20.48 1.56 1.42
N VAL A 114 20.22 2.87 1.40
CA VAL A 114 21.22 3.90 1.74
C VAL A 114 21.70 3.73 3.17
N THR A 115 20.79 3.48 4.12
CA THR A 115 21.16 3.28 5.53
C THR A 115 22.01 2.03 5.72
N THR A 116 21.64 0.91 5.10
CA THR A 116 22.43 -0.33 5.14
C THR A 116 23.82 -0.15 4.54
N ARG A 117 23.95 0.63 3.46
CA ARG A 117 25.27 0.96 2.89
C ARG A 117 26.13 1.76 3.88
N ILE A 118 25.56 2.79 4.51
CA ILE A 118 26.26 3.60 5.52
C ILE A 118 26.68 2.73 6.71
N GLU A 119 25.81 1.83 7.19
CA GLU A 119 26.13 0.91 8.29
C GLU A 119 27.31 -0.02 7.94
N LYS A 120 27.38 -0.51 6.71
CA LYS A 120 28.52 -1.33 6.24
C LYS A 120 29.82 -0.52 6.16
N GLU A 121 29.77 0.69 5.63
CA GLU A 121 30.93 1.59 5.54
C GLU A 121 31.46 1.92 6.95
N GLU A 122 30.57 2.21 7.90
CA GLU A 122 30.93 2.48 9.29
C GLU A 122 31.52 1.25 10.00
N SER A 123 30.99 0.04 9.76
CA SER A 123 31.56 -1.21 10.32
C SER A 123 32.98 -1.44 9.82
N SER A 124 33.20 -1.33 8.50
CA SER A 124 34.52 -1.54 7.91
C SER A 124 35.56 -0.51 8.38
N LEU A 125 35.16 0.76 8.53
CA LEU A 125 36.05 1.78 9.09
C LEU A 125 36.40 1.50 10.55
N ARG A 126 35.45 0.98 11.33
CA ARG A 126 35.68 0.60 12.72
C ARG A 126 36.63 -0.59 12.84
N GLU A 127 36.39 -1.65 12.07
CA GLU A 127 37.26 -2.84 12.01
C GLU A 127 38.70 -2.46 11.64
N LYS A 128 38.90 -1.57 10.66
CA LYS A 128 40.23 -1.05 10.30
C LYS A 128 40.90 -0.25 11.42
N LYS A 129 40.12 0.51 12.20
CA LYS A 129 40.64 1.27 13.35
C LYS A 129 41.05 0.34 14.47
N ASP A 130 40.18 -0.62 14.82
CA ASP A 130 40.41 -1.60 15.87
C ASP A 130 41.64 -2.47 15.55
N GLN A 131 41.82 -2.89 14.29
CA GLN A 131 43.02 -3.61 13.85
C GLN A 131 44.31 -2.80 14.05
N ARG A 132 44.31 -1.51 13.66
CA ARG A 132 45.48 -0.64 13.85
C ARG A 132 45.84 -0.47 15.33
N GLU A 133 44.84 -0.29 16.19
CA GLU A 133 45.07 -0.18 17.64
C GLU A 133 45.68 -1.46 18.23
N VAL A 134 45.24 -2.64 17.76
CA VAL A 134 45.83 -3.93 18.15
C VAL A 134 47.27 -4.03 17.68
N ASP A 135 47.56 -3.68 16.42
CA ASP A 135 48.91 -3.71 15.86
C ASP A 135 49.86 -2.75 16.62
N ASP A 136 49.40 -1.56 16.98
CA ASP A 136 50.17 -0.57 17.77
C ASP A 136 50.48 -1.09 19.19
N ILE A 137 49.50 -1.70 19.87
CA ILE A 137 49.68 -2.30 21.20
C ILE A 137 50.68 -3.46 21.13
N ILE A 138 50.56 -4.31 20.12
CA ILE A 138 51.47 -5.43 19.88
C ILE A 138 52.89 -4.89 19.64
N GLY A 139 53.05 -3.92 18.74
CA GLY A 139 54.35 -3.29 18.44
C GLY A 139 55.01 -2.66 19.67
N LEU A 140 54.25 -1.92 20.49
CA LEU A 140 54.76 -1.33 21.74
C LEU A 140 55.20 -2.39 22.76
N ARG A 141 54.49 -3.52 22.86
CA ARG A 141 54.89 -4.64 23.73
C ARG A 141 56.16 -5.32 23.24
N PHE A 142 56.27 -5.57 21.94
CA PHE A 142 57.50 -6.12 21.35
C PHE A 142 58.70 -5.19 21.58
N PHE A 143 58.52 -3.87 21.38
CA PHE A 143 59.58 -2.89 21.62
C PHE A 143 60.01 -2.83 23.09
N LYS A 144 59.06 -2.93 24.05
CA LYS A 144 59.38 -2.98 25.48
C LYS A 144 60.12 -4.25 25.90
N GLN A 145 59.90 -5.39 25.23
CA GLN A 145 60.61 -6.64 25.51
C GLN A 145 62.01 -6.69 24.88
N GLN A 146 62.29 -5.87 23.87
CA GLN A 146 63.60 -5.79 23.20
C GLN A 146 64.57 -4.75 23.77
N LYS A 147 64.18 -3.92 24.75
CA LYS A 147 65.15 -3.08 25.48
C LYS A 147 66.08 -3.98 26.31
N PRO A 148 67.39 -4.02 26.06
CA PRO A 148 68.34 -4.71 26.92
C PRO A 148 68.36 -4.04 28.31
N LEU A 149 68.58 -4.83 29.36
CA LEU A 149 69.18 -4.29 30.58
C LEU A 149 70.54 -3.71 30.17
N ASP A 150 70.69 -2.38 30.19
CA ASP A 150 72.03 -1.79 30.22
C ASP A 150 72.68 -2.14 31.57
N PRO A 151 74.01 -2.37 31.58
CA PRO A 151 74.75 -3.09 32.63
C PRO A 151 74.77 -2.42 34.00
#